data_AF-A0A3B5Y5M0-F1
#
_entry.id   AF-A0A3B5Y5M0-F1
#
_cell.length_a   1.000
_cell.length_b   1.000
_cell.length_c   1.000
_cell.angle_alpha   90.00
_cell.angle_beta   90.00
_cell.angle_gamma   90.00
#
_symmetry.space_group_name_H-M   'P 1'
#
loop_
_entity.id
_entity.type
_entity.pdbx_description
1 polymer ?
#
loop_
_entity_poly.entity_id
_entity_poly.type
_entity_poly.pdbx_seq_one_letter_code
_entity_poly.pdbx_strand_id
1 'polypeptide(L)'
;MPPLEALLGAAELWRPAARGAGGWATAAALLLLLVAHLSVLLVRRRSRGRARLARQQEDAPAAPAPAPPSSGSGSSSGVEGLVTEDDLRQLVGSLGVGARQPELEGWDPVIAKGNDAVSYKAWCERTADGTPRYLSVTTYEGCSTELLRDFYMDNEYRMEWDNTVIKHEQLQCDENSGIEIGRTVKKFPLLTPREYILAWRVWASDENSFYCLVKECVHSLAPRQRKFVRVRLLRSGWCIRKVPGRDACEITVLHHEDNGMNIEMAKLAFSKGIWNYICKMNNALRRYPQQRGPSISISTMRRLTKKFPQDLQSNVDESNRSPVNTAAAVAPPTPSSGTSPCKQLGKKSSRETIASGLLLIGSIVCLSKGRSNLGAQLAMAFFLKKAFKQDKEPGSSPRGRTDATVPMQ
;
A
#
# COMPACT_ATOMS: atom_id res chain seq x y z
N MET A 1 20.66 4.16 71.31
CA MET A 1 20.07 3.31 70.26
C MET A 1 19.79 4.18 69.04
N PRO A 2 20.11 3.71 67.82
CA PRO A 2 20.25 4.52 66.60
C PRO A 2 18.89 4.68 65.86
N PRO A 3 18.79 5.49 64.79
CA PRO A 3 19.19 5.01 63.46
C PRO A 3 19.84 6.08 62.56
N LEU A 4 20.97 5.76 61.94
CA LEU A 4 21.36 6.38 60.66
C LEU A 4 22.30 5.42 59.93
N GLU A 5 21.71 4.52 59.14
CA GLU A 5 22.47 3.72 58.18
C GLU A 5 22.18 4.19 56.75
N ALA A 6 23.26 4.11 55.96
CA ALA A 6 23.33 4.25 54.50
C ALA A 6 23.31 5.67 53.92
N LEU A 7 24.35 6.45 54.25
CA LEU A 7 24.79 7.61 53.48
C LEU A 7 26.28 7.44 53.10
N LEU A 8 26.57 6.41 52.32
CA LEU A 8 27.87 6.21 51.65
C LEU A 8 27.63 5.68 50.23
N GLY A 9 27.75 6.60 49.28
CA GLY A 9 27.68 6.34 47.83
C GLY A 9 27.91 7.61 47.02
N ALA A 10 28.73 8.53 47.56
CA ALA A 10 29.14 9.76 46.90
C ALA A 10 30.66 9.72 46.71
N ALA A 11 31.11 9.10 45.63
CA ALA A 11 32.43 9.34 45.05
C ALA A 11 32.44 8.79 43.63
N GLU A 12 32.89 9.63 42.69
CA GLU A 12 33.42 9.25 41.37
C GLU A 12 32.40 8.75 40.33
N LEU A 13 31.83 9.69 39.58
CA LEU A 13 32.09 9.83 38.15
C LEU A 13 31.36 11.10 37.67
N TRP A 14 31.78 11.69 36.56
CA TRP A 14 31.28 12.93 35.96
C TRP A 14 31.95 14.23 36.43
N ARG A 15 33.28 14.31 36.24
CA ARG A 15 33.87 15.56 35.71
C ARG A 15 33.72 15.59 34.18
N PRO A 16 33.51 16.77 33.57
CA PRO A 16 33.43 16.92 32.12
C PRO A 16 34.84 16.98 31.50
N ALA A 17 35.22 15.96 30.73
CA ALA A 17 36.45 15.98 29.95
C ALA A 17 36.23 16.66 28.59
N ALA A 18 36.90 17.81 28.46
CA ALA A 18 37.46 18.46 27.27
C ALA A 18 36.87 18.16 25.87
N ARG A 19 36.35 19.23 25.25
CA ARG A 19 36.25 19.41 23.80
C ARG A 19 37.66 19.48 23.21
N GLY A 20 37.99 18.61 22.26
CA GLY A 20 39.19 18.77 21.42
C GLY A 20 39.57 17.48 20.69
N ALA A 21 39.88 17.59 19.40
CA ALA A 21 40.49 16.57 18.51
C ALA A 21 39.60 15.55 17.76
N GLY A 22 38.38 15.20 18.17
CA GLY A 22 37.57 14.19 17.44
C GLY A 22 36.79 14.67 16.19
N GLY A 23 36.48 15.96 16.10
CA GLY A 23 35.61 16.51 15.05
C GLY A 23 36.30 16.71 13.69
N TRP A 24 37.61 16.96 13.70
CA TRP A 24 38.37 17.24 12.46
C TRP A 24 38.67 15.95 11.69
N ALA A 25 38.91 14.84 12.38
CA ALA A 25 39.13 13.54 11.74
C ALA A 25 37.88 13.02 11.03
N THR A 26 36.70 13.21 11.64
CA THR A 26 35.42 12.83 11.04
C THR A 26 35.05 13.73 9.86
N ALA A 27 35.28 15.05 9.96
CA ALA A 27 35.10 15.97 8.84
C ALA A 27 36.06 15.66 7.67
N ALA A 28 37.33 15.34 7.95
CA ALA A 28 38.31 14.97 6.94
C ALA A 28 37.94 13.64 6.24
N ALA A 29 37.47 12.65 6.99
CA ALA A 29 37.01 11.37 6.43
C ALA A 29 35.79 11.55 5.51
N LEU A 30 34.83 12.39 5.90
CA LEU A 30 33.66 12.70 5.06
C LEU A 30 34.03 13.47 3.80
N LEU A 31 35.01 14.39 3.88
CA LEU A 31 35.50 15.13 2.72
C LEU A 31 36.21 14.19 1.73
N LEU A 32 37.05 13.25 2.21
CA LEU A 32 37.70 12.26 1.38
C LEU A 32 36.69 11.33 0.68
N LEU A 33 35.65 10.90 1.40
CA LEU A 33 34.57 10.10 0.80
C LEU A 33 33.80 10.88 -0.27
N LEU A 34 33.54 12.17 -0.04
CA LEU A 34 32.88 13.04 -1.03
C LEU A 34 33.73 13.21 -2.29
N VAL A 35 35.03 13.46 -2.13
CA VAL A 35 35.98 13.61 -3.24
C VAL A 35 36.11 12.30 -4.03
N ALA A 36 36.19 11.15 -3.36
CA ALA A 36 36.19 9.83 -3.98
C ALA A 36 34.89 9.58 -4.78
N HIS A 37 33.74 9.97 -4.23
CA HIS A 37 32.45 9.79 -4.90
C HIS A 37 32.31 10.68 -6.14
N LEU A 38 32.79 11.94 -6.08
CA LEU A 38 32.77 12.89 -7.20
C LEU A 38 33.74 12.48 -8.31
N SER A 39 34.93 11.97 -7.96
CA SER A 39 35.91 11.46 -8.92
C SER A 39 35.40 10.21 -9.66
N VAL A 40 34.73 9.28 -8.97
CA VAL A 40 34.06 8.13 -9.63
C VAL A 40 32.94 8.59 -10.58
N LEU A 41 32.17 9.61 -10.21
CA LEU A 41 31.14 10.17 -11.08
C LEU A 41 31.72 10.85 -12.32
N LEU A 42 32.84 11.56 -12.19
CA LEU A 42 33.56 12.18 -13.30
C LEU A 42 34.16 11.13 -14.26
N VAL A 43 34.74 10.05 -13.74
CA VAL A 43 35.25 8.93 -14.55
C VAL A 43 34.11 8.22 -15.29
N ARG A 44 32.98 7.96 -14.63
CA ARG A 44 31.78 7.38 -15.27
C ARG A 44 31.14 8.29 -16.32
N ARG A 45 31.25 9.61 -16.15
CA ARG A 45 30.76 10.58 -17.13
C ARG A 45 31.67 10.65 -18.36
N ARG A 46 33.00 10.55 -18.16
CA ARG A 46 33.99 10.46 -19.25
C ARG A 46 33.92 9.14 -20.02
N SER A 47 33.66 8.00 -19.37
CA SER A 47 33.48 6.71 -20.07
C SER A 47 32.20 6.66 -20.90
N ARG A 48 31.10 7.27 -20.42
CA ARG A 48 29.85 7.42 -21.19
C ARG A 48 29.98 8.39 -22.37
N GLY A 49 30.86 9.40 -22.27
CA GLY A 49 31.19 10.30 -23.38
C GLY A 49 31.96 9.59 -24.51
N ARG A 50 32.95 8.76 -24.18
CA ARG A 50 33.70 7.96 -25.17
C ARG A 50 32.84 6.89 -25.86
N ALA A 51 31.93 6.25 -25.13
CA ALA A 51 31.01 5.25 -25.71
C ALA A 51 29.96 5.85 -26.68
N ARG A 52 29.70 7.17 -26.61
CA ARG A 52 28.79 7.86 -27.53
C ARG A 52 29.46 8.25 -28.86
N LEU A 53 30.77 8.52 -28.84
CA LEU A 53 31.55 8.80 -30.05
C LEU A 53 31.89 7.54 -30.85
N ALA A 54 32.07 6.40 -30.17
CA ALA A 54 32.33 5.11 -30.83
C ALA A 54 31.09 4.48 -31.52
N ARG A 55 29.88 5.02 -31.30
CA ARG A 55 28.61 4.46 -31.82
C ARG A 55 28.00 5.26 -32.97
N GLN A 56 28.74 6.21 -33.55
CA GLN A 56 28.30 6.98 -34.72
C GLN A 56 28.97 6.55 -36.03
N GLN A 57 29.76 5.47 -36.05
CA GLN A 57 30.51 5.03 -37.24
C GLN A 57 29.94 3.76 -37.92
N GLU A 58 28.89 3.13 -37.39
CA GLU A 58 28.24 1.98 -38.04
C GLU A 58 26.72 2.13 -37.92
N ASP A 59 26.07 2.59 -38.99
CA ASP A 59 24.74 2.17 -39.42
C ASP A 59 24.41 2.86 -40.76
N ALA A 60 24.60 2.12 -41.86
CA ALA A 60 23.99 2.40 -43.16
C ALA A 60 22.75 1.49 -43.33
N PRO A 61 21.70 1.91 -44.05
CA PRO A 61 20.38 1.27 -43.95
C PRO A 61 20.27 0.03 -44.85
N ALA A 62 19.76 -1.07 -44.29
CA ALA A 62 19.23 -2.21 -45.04
C ALA A 62 17.69 -2.20 -45.02
N ALA A 63 17.08 -2.54 -46.16
CA ALA A 63 15.64 -2.50 -46.42
C ALA A 63 14.81 -3.49 -45.57
N PRO A 64 13.51 -3.24 -45.34
CA PRO A 64 12.67 -4.11 -44.52
C PRO A 64 12.04 -5.26 -45.35
N ALA A 65 12.06 -6.46 -44.78
CA ALA A 65 11.25 -7.60 -45.23
C ALA A 65 9.83 -7.56 -44.62
N PRO A 66 8.80 -8.13 -45.28
CA PRO A 66 7.41 -7.95 -44.89
C PRO A 66 7.03 -8.81 -43.68
N ALA A 67 6.24 -8.23 -42.78
CA ALA A 67 5.64 -8.91 -41.63
C ALA A 67 4.38 -9.69 -42.03
N PRO A 68 4.05 -10.81 -41.35
CA PRO A 68 2.82 -11.55 -41.59
C PRO A 68 1.59 -10.75 -41.10
N PRO A 69 0.39 -11.02 -41.65
CA PRO A 69 -0.78 -10.20 -41.42
C PRO A 69 -1.22 -10.26 -39.95
N SER A 70 -1.11 -9.12 -39.27
CA SER A 70 -1.86 -8.85 -38.06
C SER A 70 -3.33 -8.74 -38.42
N SER A 71 -4.12 -9.73 -38.03
CA SER A 71 -5.58 -9.66 -38.03
C SER A 71 -6.04 -8.57 -37.06
N GLY A 72 -6.05 -7.33 -37.53
CA GLY A 72 -6.75 -6.24 -36.89
C GLY A 72 -8.24 -6.46 -37.07
N SER A 73 -8.91 -7.01 -36.06
CA SER A 73 -10.31 -6.69 -35.82
C SER A 73 -10.32 -5.54 -34.84
N GLY A 74 -10.43 -4.32 -35.39
CA GLY A 74 -10.84 -3.15 -34.63
C GLY A 74 -12.29 -3.35 -34.21
N SER A 75 -12.48 -4.06 -33.10
CA SER A 75 -13.75 -4.13 -32.41
C SER A 75 -13.69 -3.17 -31.24
N SER A 76 -14.66 -2.26 -31.19
CA SER A 76 -15.00 -1.43 -30.03
C SER A 76 -15.39 -2.25 -28.78
N SER A 77 -15.24 -3.58 -28.79
CA SER A 77 -15.55 -4.50 -27.69
C SER A 77 -14.46 -4.66 -26.62
N GLY A 78 -13.35 -3.92 -26.68
CA GLY A 78 -12.20 -4.14 -25.80
C GLY A 78 -12.36 -3.67 -24.33
N VAL A 79 -13.31 -2.77 -24.06
CA VAL A 79 -13.47 -2.12 -22.74
C VAL A 79 -14.53 -2.80 -21.88
N GLU A 80 -15.62 -3.27 -22.50
CA GLU A 80 -16.81 -3.79 -21.80
C GLU A 80 -16.52 -5.02 -20.92
N GLY A 81 -15.48 -5.79 -21.24
CA GLY A 81 -15.05 -6.94 -20.44
C GLY A 81 -14.04 -6.65 -19.33
N LEU A 82 -13.59 -5.40 -19.15
CA LEU A 82 -12.54 -5.08 -18.17
C LEU A 82 -13.05 -5.08 -16.73
N VAL A 83 -14.25 -4.53 -16.52
CA VAL A 83 -14.92 -4.44 -15.21
C VAL A 83 -16.40 -4.72 -15.41
N THR A 84 -16.83 -5.92 -15.05
CA THR A 84 -18.18 -6.43 -15.31
C THR A 84 -19.09 -6.35 -14.09
N GLU A 85 -20.39 -6.56 -14.29
CA GLU A 85 -21.33 -6.72 -13.18
C GLU A 85 -21.05 -7.98 -12.36
N ASP A 86 -20.56 -9.07 -12.98
CA ASP A 86 -20.17 -10.28 -12.24
C ASP A 86 -19.01 -10.01 -11.27
N ASP A 87 -18.08 -9.16 -11.67
CA ASP A 87 -17.02 -8.71 -10.77
C ASP A 87 -17.58 -7.92 -9.58
N LEU A 88 -18.62 -7.10 -9.80
CA LEU A 88 -19.33 -6.42 -8.73
C LEU A 88 -20.01 -7.43 -7.79
N ARG A 89 -20.66 -8.47 -8.31
CA ARG A 89 -21.28 -9.54 -7.49
C ARG A 89 -20.23 -10.19 -6.57
N GLN A 90 -19.07 -10.53 -7.11
CA GLN A 90 -17.96 -11.12 -6.35
C GLN A 90 -17.42 -10.15 -5.28
N LEU A 91 -17.29 -8.87 -5.64
CA LEU A 91 -16.87 -7.83 -4.70
C LEU A 91 -17.87 -7.67 -3.57
N VAL A 92 -19.17 -7.61 -3.87
CA VAL A 92 -20.25 -7.47 -2.87
C VAL A 92 -20.26 -8.67 -1.92
N GLY A 93 -20.10 -9.90 -2.43
CA GLY A 93 -19.95 -11.07 -1.57
C GLY A 93 -18.78 -10.95 -0.60
N SER A 94 -17.61 -10.53 -1.12
CA SER A 94 -16.38 -10.39 -0.32
C SER A 94 -16.41 -9.21 0.67
N LEU A 95 -16.98 -8.07 0.28
CA LEU A 95 -17.11 -6.87 1.13
C LEU A 95 -18.36 -6.90 2.04
N GLY A 96 -19.27 -7.84 1.82
CA GLY A 96 -20.53 -7.98 2.54
C GLY A 96 -20.38 -8.87 3.77
N VAL A 97 -20.17 -10.17 3.56
CA VAL A 97 -20.05 -11.18 4.64
C VAL A 97 -18.63 -11.17 5.20
N GLY A 98 -17.62 -11.22 4.32
CA GLY A 98 -16.21 -11.31 4.73
C GLY A 98 -15.61 -10.09 5.39
N ALA A 99 -16.22 -8.93 5.23
CA ALA A 99 -15.81 -7.74 5.95
C ALA A 99 -16.33 -7.66 7.39
N ARG A 100 -17.41 -8.40 7.73
CA ARG A 100 -18.03 -8.33 9.06
C ARG A 100 -17.33 -9.19 10.08
N GLN A 101 -16.81 -10.33 9.64
CA GLN A 101 -16.11 -11.29 10.49
C GLN A 101 -14.83 -11.81 9.80
N PRO A 102 -13.86 -10.92 9.48
CA PRO A 102 -12.67 -11.31 8.72
C PRO A 102 -11.89 -12.44 9.39
N GLU A 103 -11.75 -12.40 10.72
CA GLU A 103 -11.00 -13.42 11.46
C GLU A 103 -11.65 -14.81 11.37
N LEU A 104 -12.98 -14.88 11.30
CA LEU A 104 -13.72 -16.15 11.13
C LEU A 104 -13.59 -16.71 9.72
N GLU A 105 -13.32 -15.85 8.73
CA GLU A 105 -13.00 -16.25 7.35
C GLU A 105 -11.49 -16.50 7.13
N GLY A 106 -10.70 -16.53 8.20
CA GLY A 106 -9.27 -16.87 8.12
C GLY A 106 -8.35 -15.70 7.75
N TRP A 107 -8.83 -14.46 7.87
CA TRP A 107 -7.98 -13.28 7.69
C TRP A 107 -7.14 -12.99 8.94
N ASP A 108 -5.84 -12.79 8.77
CA ASP A 108 -4.92 -12.44 9.85
C ASP A 108 -5.00 -10.94 10.17
N PRO A 109 -5.21 -10.53 11.43
CA PRO A 109 -5.21 -9.12 11.81
C PRO A 109 -3.83 -8.49 11.63
N VAL A 110 -3.79 -7.29 11.05
CA VAL A 110 -2.53 -6.57 10.77
C VAL A 110 -2.39 -5.33 11.64
N ILE A 111 -3.46 -4.53 11.75
CA ILE A 111 -3.45 -3.29 12.53
C ILE A 111 -4.88 -2.90 12.91
N ALA A 112 -5.03 -2.36 14.12
CA ALA A 112 -6.22 -1.65 14.56
C ALA A 112 -5.78 -0.39 15.31
N LYS A 113 -6.09 0.79 14.77
CA LYS A 113 -5.76 2.09 15.38
C LYS A 113 -6.87 3.10 15.15
N GLY A 114 -6.99 4.05 16.06
CA GLY A 114 -8.01 5.09 15.99
C GLY A 114 -7.62 6.35 16.74
N ASN A 115 -8.29 7.44 16.41
CA ASN A 115 -8.39 8.67 17.18
C ASN A 115 -9.83 9.22 17.02
N ASP A 116 -10.10 10.39 17.59
CA ASP A 116 -11.43 11.00 17.61
C ASP A 116 -11.99 11.35 16.22
N ALA A 117 -11.16 11.38 15.17
CA ALA A 117 -11.57 11.78 13.82
C ALA A 117 -11.55 10.64 12.80
N VAL A 118 -10.71 9.61 13.01
CA VAL A 118 -10.55 8.49 12.08
C VAL A 118 -10.13 7.21 12.80
N SER A 119 -10.68 6.08 12.39
CA SER A 119 -10.21 4.75 12.79
C SER A 119 -9.89 3.88 11.58
N TYR A 120 -8.95 2.95 11.75
CA TYR A 120 -8.44 2.07 10.70
C TYR A 120 -8.19 0.69 11.26
N LYS A 121 -8.79 -0.31 10.62
CA LYS A 121 -8.53 -1.73 10.84
C LYS A 121 -8.12 -2.37 9.53
N ALA A 122 -7.17 -3.29 9.57
CA ALA A 122 -6.81 -4.05 8.39
C ALA A 122 -6.39 -5.48 8.73
N TRP A 123 -6.69 -6.36 7.79
CA TRP A 123 -6.39 -7.77 7.80
C TRP A 123 -5.67 -8.19 6.52
N CYS A 124 -4.95 -9.30 6.60
CA CYS A 124 -4.18 -9.88 5.52
C CYS A 124 -4.61 -11.33 5.34
N GLU A 125 -4.80 -11.74 4.10
CA GLU A 125 -4.94 -13.16 3.76
C GLU A 125 -3.75 -13.54 2.87
N ARG A 126 -3.08 -14.64 3.24
CA ARG A 126 -2.01 -15.20 2.44
C ARG A 126 -2.59 -16.13 1.39
N THR A 127 -2.35 -15.80 0.14
CA THR A 127 -2.77 -16.59 -1.02
C THR A 127 -1.72 -17.63 -1.39
N ALA A 128 -2.15 -18.67 -2.11
CA ALA A 128 -1.25 -19.73 -2.59
C ALA A 128 -0.21 -19.23 -3.62
N ASP A 129 -0.53 -18.17 -4.38
CA ASP A 129 0.38 -17.55 -5.36
C ASP A 129 1.43 -16.64 -4.72
N GLY A 130 1.37 -16.46 -3.39
CA GLY A 130 2.32 -15.67 -2.61
C GLY A 130 2.09 -14.16 -2.62
N THR A 131 1.12 -13.63 -3.39
CA THR A 131 0.75 -12.21 -3.38
C THR A 131 -0.44 -11.99 -2.44
N PRO A 132 -0.24 -11.43 -1.25
CA PRO A 132 -1.31 -11.38 -0.27
C PRO A 132 -2.46 -10.47 -0.68
N ARG A 133 -3.66 -10.84 -0.24
CA ARG A 133 -4.85 -9.99 -0.28
C ARG A 133 -5.00 -9.26 1.03
N TYR A 134 -5.67 -8.11 0.96
CA TYR A 134 -5.93 -7.29 2.12
C TYR A 134 -7.36 -6.81 2.16
N LEU A 135 -7.86 -6.77 3.37
CA LEU A 135 -9.11 -6.13 3.71
C LEU A 135 -8.81 -4.99 4.69
N SER A 136 -9.38 -3.81 4.47
CA SER A 136 -9.41 -2.78 5.51
C SER A 136 -10.75 -2.13 5.64
N VAL A 137 -10.98 -1.64 6.84
CA VAL A 137 -12.10 -0.78 7.20
C VAL A 137 -11.53 0.53 7.72
N THR A 138 -11.93 1.65 7.13
CA THR A 138 -11.61 2.99 7.62
C THR A 138 -12.88 3.75 7.92
N THR A 139 -13.05 4.21 9.16
CA THR A 139 -14.20 5.02 9.58
C THR A 139 -13.76 6.47 9.73
N TYR A 140 -14.47 7.40 9.09
CA TYR A 140 -14.27 8.84 9.17
C TYR A 140 -15.46 9.50 9.87
N GLU A 141 -15.22 10.21 10.97
CA GLU A 141 -16.26 10.95 11.71
C GLU A 141 -16.69 12.22 10.96
N GLY A 142 -17.90 12.72 11.14
CA GLY A 142 -18.36 14.00 10.58
C GLY A 142 -18.08 14.14 9.08
N CYS A 143 -18.43 13.11 8.31
CA CYS A 143 -18.19 13.04 6.87
C CYS A 143 -19.40 12.38 6.20
N SER A 144 -19.83 12.89 5.05
CA SER A 144 -20.87 12.26 4.22
C SER A 144 -20.27 11.24 3.26
N THR A 145 -21.10 10.31 2.75
CA THR A 145 -20.64 9.27 1.81
C THR A 145 -20.27 9.88 0.47
N GLU A 146 -20.97 10.94 0.03
CA GLU A 146 -20.71 11.66 -1.21
C GLU A 146 -19.40 12.44 -1.14
N LEU A 147 -19.12 13.09 0.00
CA LEU A 147 -17.86 13.78 0.21
C LEU A 147 -16.69 12.78 0.17
N LEU A 148 -16.84 11.64 0.83
CA LEU A 148 -15.81 10.60 0.83
C LEU A 148 -15.61 9.99 -0.56
N ARG A 149 -16.70 9.71 -1.29
CA ARG A 149 -16.66 9.25 -2.69
C ARG A 149 -15.89 10.23 -3.56
N ASP A 150 -16.26 11.52 -3.51
CA ASP A 150 -15.61 12.54 -4.32
C ASP A 150 -14.12 12.63 -3.96
N PHE A 151 -13.77 12.67 -2.67
CA PHE A 151 -12.38 12.67 -2.24
C PHE A 151 -11.57 11.46 -2.76
N TYR A 152 -12.15 10.26 -2.79
CA TYR A 152 -11.49 9.06 -3.30
C TYR A 152 -11.35 9.04 -4.83
N MET A 153 -12.28 9.70 -5.54
CA MET A 153 -12.33 9.71 -7.00
C MET A 153 -11.64 10.92 -7.65
N ASP A 154 -11.28 11.95 -6.88
CA ASP A 154 -10.58 13.13 -7.39
C ASP A 154 -9.07 12.87 -7.59
N ASN A 155 -8.69 12.42 -8.78
CA ASN A 155 -7.29 12.14 -9.10
C ASN A 155 -6.43 13.42 -9.15
N GLU A 156 -7.01 14.57 -9.52
CA GLU A 156 -6.32 15.85 -9.48
C GLU A 156 -6.00 16.25 -8.04
N TYR A 157 -6.94 16.08 -7.11
CA TYR A 157 -6.67 16.35 -5.69
C TYR A 157 -5.67 15.35 -5.12
N ARG A 158 -5.77 14.09 -5.55
CA ARG A 158 -4.82 13.05 -5.14
C ARG A 158 -3.37 13.43 -5.46
N MET A 159 -3.11 14.04 -6.62
CA MET A 159 -1.77 14.53 -6.98
C MET A 159 -1.28 15.68 -6.08
N GLU A 160 -2.18 16.47 -5.49
CA GLU A 160 -1.81 17.58 -4.60
C GLU A 160 -1.41 17.10 -3.21
N TRP A 161 -2.21 16.20 -2.61
CA TRP A 161 -2.01 15.81 -1.23
C TRP A 161 -1.16 14.53 -1.09
N ASP A 162 -1.19 13.61 -2.05
CA ASP A 162 -0.40 12.36 -2.02
C ASP A 162 0.88 12.47 -2.85
N ASN A 163 1.96 12.86 -2.18
CA ASN A 163 3.31 12.97 -2.76
C ASN A 163 3.85 11.68 -3.42
N THR A 164 3.21 10.52 -3.24
CA THR A 164 3.59 9.31 -3.97
C THR A 164 3.07 9.32 -5.40
N VAL A 165 1.96 10.02 -5.68
CA VAL A 165 1.37 10.13 -7.01
C VAL A 165 1.99 11.33 -7.72
N ILE A 166 2.84 11.06 -8.71
CA ILE A 166 3.59 12.11 -9.42
C ILE A 166 3.00 12.46 -10.78
N LYS A 167 2.08 11.63 -11.28
CA LYS A 167 1.38 11.84 -12.55
C LYS A 167 0.10 11.02 -12.58
N HIS A 168 -0.96 11.62 -13.10
CA HIS A 168 -2.19 10.94 -13.47
C HIS A 168 -2.65 11.46 -14.84
N GLU A 169 -3.14 10.55 -15.69
CA GLU A 169 -3.69 10.85 -17.01
C GLU A 169 -4.94 9.98 -17.23
N GLN A 170 -6.07 10.59 -17.57
CA GLN A 170 -7.23 9.86 -18.07
C GLN A 170 -6.93 9.41 -19.51
N LEU A 171 -7.15 8.13 -19.80
CA LEU A 171 -6.84 7.53 -21.11
C LEU A 171 -8.10 7.32 -21.95
N GLN A 172 -9.18 6.89 -21.32
CA GLN A 172 -10.44 6.59 -21.99
C GLN A 172 -11.60 6.65 -20.99
N CYS A 173 -12.77 7.09 -21.47
CA CYS A 173 -14.04 6.96 -20.77
C CYS A 173 -15.04 6.32 -21.71
N ASP A 174 -15.82 5.37 -21.22
CA ASP A 174 -16.95 4.80 -21.93
C ASP A 174 -18.24 5.01 -21.14
N GLU A 175 -19.13 5.87 -21.64
CA GLU A 175 -20.39 6.19 -20.99
C GLU A 175 -21.39 5.03 -21.02
N ASN A 176 -21.27 4.13 -22.00
CA ASN A 176 -22.16 2.98 -22.09
C ASN A 176 -21.90 1.99 -20.94
N SER A 177 -20.68 1.48 -20.82
CA SER A 177 -20.31 0.59 -19.72
C SER A 177 -20.12 1.31 -18.38
N GLY A 178 -19.82 2.61 -18.37
CA GLY A 178 -19.42 3.35 -17.17
C GLY A 178 -17.97 3.11 -16.76
N ILE A 179 -17.16 2.52 -17.64
CA ILE A 179 -15.75 2.23 -17.39
C ILE A 179 -14.91 3.47 -17.71
N GLU A 180 -14.00 3.79 -16.79
CA GLU A 180 -12.95 4.77 -16.98
C GLU A 180 -11.59 4.08 -16.92
N ILE A 181 -10.68 4.44 -17.83
CA ILE A 181 -9.32 3.94 -17.87
C ILE A 181 -8.37 5.09 -17.64
N GLY A 182 -7.45 4.92 -16.69
CA GLY A 182 -6.44 5.92 -16.38
C GLY A 182 -5.06 5.33 -16.17
N ARG A 183 -4.07 6.21 -16.34
CA ARG A 183 -2.66 5.94 -16.10
C ARG A 183 -2.20 6.73 -14.89
N THR A 184 -1.68 6.03 -13.90
CA THR A 184 -1.08 6.64 -12.72
C THR A 184 0.37 6.24 -12.59
N VAL A 185 1.25 7.20 -12.29
CA VAL A 185 2.65 6.92 -11.96
C VAL A 185 2.89 7.25 -10.49
N LYS A 186 3.33 6.24 -9.73
CA LYS A 186 3.70 6.39 -8.33
C LYS A 186 5.20 6.31 -8.11
N LYS A 187 5.74 7.18 -7.28
CA LYS A 187 7.14 7.20 -6.88
C LYS A 187 7.27 6.99 -5.38
N PHE A 188 7.90 5.87 -5.03
CA PHE A 188 8.26 5.55 -3.66
C PHE A 188 9.74 5.86 -3.41
N PRO A 189 10.13 6.25 -2.18
CA PRO A 189 11.53 6.45 -1.85
C PRO A 189 12.38 5.23 -2.19
N LEU A 190 13.56 5.45 -2.77
CA LEU A 190 14.57 4.42 -3.09
C LEU A 190 14.14 3.34 -4.09
N LEU A 191 12.97 3.47 -4.72
CA LEU A 191 12.50 2.49 -5.68
C LEU A 191 12.21 3.12 -7.06
N THR A 192 12.31 2.31 -8.11
CA THR A 192 11.89 2.70 -9.46
C THR A 192 10.40 3.07 -9.45
N PRO A 193 9.98 4.17 -10.11
CA PRO A 193 8.57 4.53 -10.15
C PRO A 193 7.73 3.41 -10.78
N ARG A 194 6.54 3.19 -10.21
CA ARG A 194 5.56 2.23 -10.69
C ARG A 194 4.57 2.93 -11.59
N GLU A 195 4.20 2.26 -12.67
CA GLU A 195 3.17 2.70 -13.59
C GLU A 195 1.99 1.74 -13.51
N TYR A 196 0.81 2.31 -13.34
CA TYR A 196 -0.46 1.64 -13.23
C TYR A 196 -1.32 2.05 -14.41
N ILE A 197 -1.87 1.08 -15.14
CA ILE A 197 -2.95 1.29 -16.11
C ILE A 197 -4.14 0.55 -15.56
N LEU A 198 -5.15 1.29 -15.13
CA LEU A 198 -6.26 0.76 -14.37
C LEU A 198 -7.56 1.11 -15.07
N ALA A 199 -8.45 0.13 -15.18
CA ALA A 199 -9.85 0.33 -15.51
C ALA A 199 -10.66 0.30 -14.22
N TRP A 200 -11.59 1.24 -14.06
CA TRP A 200 -12.50 1.25 -12.93
C TRP A 200 -13.92 1.61 -13.34
N ARG A 201 -14.87 1.20 -12.50
CA ARG A 201 -16.30 1.52 -12.63
C ARG A 201 -16.87 1.79 -11.26
N VAL A 202 -17.81 2.73 -11.19
CA VAL A 202 -18.48 3.17 -9.96
C VAL A 202 -19.98 2.90 -10.05
N TRP A 203 -20.55 2.40 -8.96
CA TRP A 203 -21.98 2.20 -8.79
C TRP A 203 -22.48 2.94 -7.56
N ALA A 204 -23.68 3.50 -7.66
CA ALA A 204 -24.40 4.15 -6.56
C ALA A 204 -25.67 3.35 -6.23
N SER A 205 -25.85 3.02 -4.95
CA SER A 205 -27.13 2.48 -4.46
C SER A 205 -28.08 3.59 -4.03
N ASP A 206 -29.35 3.24 -3.82
CA ASP A 206 -30.40 4.19 -3.44
C ASP A 206 -30.21 4.75 -2.02
N GLU A 207 -29.40 4.11 -1.17
CA GLU A 207 -29.10 4.56 0.20
C GLU A 207 -27.81 5.40 0.31
N ASN A 208 -27.38 6.02 -0.79
CA ASN A 208 -26.11 6.75 -0.89
C ASN A 208 -24.88 5.91 -0.49
N SER A 209 -24.93 4.60 -0.75
CA SER A 209 -23.74 3.75 -0.70
C SER A 209 -23.09 3.71 -2.07
N PHE A 210 -21.76 3.70 -2.09
CA PHE A 210 -20.99 3.71 -3.33
C PHE A 210 -20.06 2.51 -3.41
N TYR A 211 -19.97 1.92 -4.58
CA TYR A 211 -19.10 0.78 -4.87
C TYR A 211 -18.19 1.14 -6.02
N CYS A 212 -16.94 0.71 -5.95
CA CYS A 212 -16.02 0.82 -7.07
C CYS A 212 -15.22 -0.45 -7.18
N LEU A 213 -14.99 -0.87 -8.42
CA LEU A 213 -14.02 -1.90 -8.74
C LEU A 213 -12.93 -1.30 -9.61
N VAL A 214 -11.69 -1.74 -9.41
CA VAL A 214 -10.50 -1.33 -10.12
C VAL A 214 -9.71 -2.58 -10.52
N LYS A 215 -9.33 -2.68 -11.79
CA LYS A 215 -8.54 -3.78 -12.34
C LYS A 215 -7.40 -3.26 -13.19
N GLU A 216 -6.27 -3.97 -13.19
CA GLU A 216 -5.23 -3.75 -14.17
C GLU A 216 -5.73 -3.98 -15.59
N CYS A 217 -5.25 -3.19 -16.56
CA CYS A 217 -5.50 -3.45 -17.97
C CYS A 217 -4.32 -3.04 -18.86
N VAL A 218 -4.43 -3.31 -20.15
CA VAL A 218 -3.51 -2.82 -21.19
C VAL A 218 -4.25 -1.80 -22.03
N HIS A 219 -3.56 -0.71 -22.39
CA HIS A 219 -4.14 0.36 -23.20
C HIS A 219 -3.14 0.86 -24.24
N SER A 220 -3.59 1.06 -25.48
CA SER A 220 -2.75 1.43 -26.62
C SER A 220 -2.04 2.78 -26.42
N LEU A 221 -2.71 3.75 -25.80
CA LEU A 221 -2.13 5.07 -25.46
C LEU A 221 -1.07 5.03 -24.34
N ALA A 222 -0.91 3.88 -23.67
CA ALA A 222 0.05 3.73 -22.59
C ALA A 222 0.98 2.52 -22.80
N PRO A 223 1.81 2.54 -23.86
CA PRO A 223 2.77 1.47 -24.11
C PRO A 223 3.82 1.40 -23.00
N ARG A 224 4.39 0.21 -22.78
CA ARG A 224 5.35 -0.03 -21.70
C ARG A 224 6.60 0.81 -21.85
N GLN A 225 6.97 1.53 -20.79
CA GLN A 225 8.17 2.37 -20.78
C GLN A 225 9.25 1.79 -19.86
N ARG A 226 10.49 1.67 -20.35
CA ARG A 226 11.61 1.07 -19.59
C ARG A 226 11.96 1.80 -18.29
N LYS A 227 11.59 3.07 -18.16
CA LYS A 227 11.82 3.90 -16.96
C LYS A 227 10.87 3.58 -15.80
N PHE A 228 9.83 2.79 -16.04
CA PHE A 228 8.82 2.42 -15.03
C PHE A 228 8.76 0.91 -14.83
N VAL A 229 8.42 0.51 -13.60
CA VAL A 229 7.95 -0.85 -13.32
C VAL A 229 6.44 -0.86 -13.56
N ARG A 230 5.98 -1.52 -14.62
CA ARG A 230 4.54 -1.70 -14.90
C ARG A 230 3.96 -2.68 -13.88
N VAL A 231 2.99 -2.24 -13.10
CA VAL A 231 2.21 -3.11 -12.21
C VAL A 231 1.32 -3.99 -13.08
N ARG A 232 1.39 -5.30 -12.85
CA ARG A 232 0.73 -6.33 -13.67
C ARG A 232 -0.43 -7.01 -12.97
N LEU A 233 -0.58 -6.78 -11.67
CA LEU A 233 -1.66 -7.30 -10.85
C LEU A 233 -2.06 -6.16 -9.90
N LEU A 234 -3.25 -5.63 -10.10
CA LEU A 234 -3.93 -4.73 -9.17
C LEU A 234 -5.43 -4.95 -9.33
N ARG A 235 -5.99 -5.73 -8.42
CA ARG A 235 -7.43 -5.94 -8.29
C ARG A 235 -7.86 -5.37 -6.96
N SER A 236 -8.65 -4.33 -7.01
CA SER A 236 -9.14 -3.68 -5.80
C SER A 236 -10.59 -3.33 -5.96
N GLY A 237 -11.33 -3.37 -4.86
CA GLY A 237 -12.64 -2.75 -4.83
C GLY A 237 -12.92 -2.18 -3.47
N TRP A 238 -13.79 -1.19 -3.44
CA TRP A 238 -14.20 -0.55 -2.20
C TRP A 238 -15.69 -0.30 -2.15
N CYS A 239 -16.21 -0.22 -0.93
CA CYS A 239 -17.57 0.17 -0.64
C CYS A 239 -17.57 1.27 0.42
N ILE A 240 -18.28 2.36 0.14
CA ILE A 240 -18.51 3.47 1.06
C ILE A 240 -19.96 3.40 1.54
N ARG A 241 -20.17 3.43 2.85
CA ARG A 241 -21.51 3.44 3.47
C ARG A 241 -21.54 4.38 4.68
N LYS A 242 -22.75 4.79 5.07
CA LYS A 242 -22.97 5.49 6.32
C LYS A 242 -22.90 4.52 7.50
N VAL A 243 -22.39 4.98 8.64
CA VAL A 243 -22.46 4.21 9.90
C VAL A 243 -23.84 4.45 10.55
N PRO A 244 -24.64 3.40 10.81
CA PRO A 244 -25.95 3.57 11.42
C PRO A 244 -25.87 4.25 12.80
N GLY A 245 -26.73 5.24 13.03
CA GLY A 245 -26.82 5.96 14.32
C GLY A 245 -25.63 6.85 14.66
N ARG A 246 -24.68 7.05 13.74
CA ARG A 246 -23.47 7.85 13.96
C ARG A 246 -23.25 8.80 12.80
N ASP A 247 -22.80 10.03 13.09
CA ASP A 247 -22.33 10.94 12.05
C ASP A 247 -20.93 10.52 11.59
N ALA A 248 -20.88 9.45 10.81
CA ALA A 248 -19.65 8.90 10.27
C ALA A 248 -19.92 8.11 8.99
N CYS A 249 -18.91 8.00 8.15
CA CYS A 249 -18.89 7.11 7.01
C CYS A 249 -17.76 6.10 7.13
N GLU A 250 -18.00 4.92 6.60
CA GLU A 250 -17.04 3.84 6.54
C GLU A 250 -16.70 3.53 5.08
N ILE A 251 -15.42 3.31 4.82
CA ILE A 251 -14.95 2.70 3.58
C ILE A 251 -14.29 1.36 3.87
N THR A 252 -14.83 0.32 3.25
CA THR A 252 -14.26 -1.03 3.27
C THR A 252 -13.57 -1.28 1.94
N VAL A 253 -12.31 -1.73 1.98
CA VAL A 253 -11.47 -1.92 0.80
C VAL A 253 -10.94 -3.34 0.79
N LEU A 254 -11.17 -4.06 -0.32
CA LEU A 254 -10.47 -5.29 -0.67
C LEU A 254 -9.39 -4.95 -1.70
N HIS A 255 -8.18 -5.44 -1.48
CA HIS A 255 -7.03 -5.06 -2.28
C HIS A 255 -6.06 -6.22 -2.50
N HIS A 256 -5.67 -6.40 -3.76
CA HIS A 256 -4.71 -7.41 -4.19
C HIS A 256 -3.77 -6.78 -5.24
N GLU A 257 -2.52 -6.53 -4.88
CA GLU A 257 -1.54 -5.83 -5.73
C GLU A 257 -0.17 -6.49 -5.64
N ASP A 258 0.44 -6.80 -6.80
CA ASP A 258 1.89 -7.04 -6.89
C ASP A 258 2.57 -5.84 -7.53
N ASN A 259 3.25 -5.05 -6.70
CA ASN A 259 4.01 -3.89 -7.14
C ASN A 259 5.53 -4.11 -7.19
N GLY A 260 5.95 -5.38 -7.13
CA GLY A 260 7.34 -5.79 -7.16
C GLY A 260 8.15 -5.29 -5.98
N MET A 261 7.51 -4.96 -4.85
CA MET A 261 8.22 -4.72 -3.59
C MET A 261 8.53 -6.04 -2.90
N ASN A 262 9.72 -6.13 -2.32
CA ASN A 262 10.05 -7.26 -1.47
C ASN A 262 9.10 -7.30 -0.26
N ILE A 263 8.64 -8.50 0.07
CA ILE A 263 7.69 -8.75 1.15
C ILE A 263 8.09 -8.06 2.45
N GLU A 264 9.34 -8.21 2.90
CA GLU A 264 9.82 -7.61 4.16
C GLU A 264 9.88 -6.08 4.13
N MET A 265 10.20 -5.50 2.97
CA MET A 265 10.22 -4.04 2.84
C MET A 265 8.83 -3.44 2.94
N ALA A 266 7.85 -4.04 2.27
CA ALA A 266 6.49 -3.55 2.40
C ALA A 266 5.81 -4.04 3.70
N LYS A 267 6.35 -5.07 4.36
CA LYS A 267 6.07 -5.32 5.79
C LYS A 267 6.48 -4.12 6.66
N LEU A 268 7.72 -3.69 6.54
CA LEU A 268 8.22 -2.58 7.31
C LEU A 268 7.45 -1.28 7.02
N ALA A 269 7.16 -1.02 5.73
CA ALA A 269 6.46 0.17 5.30
C ALA A 269 5.05 0.28 5.88
N PHE A 270 4.27 -0.80 5.85
CA PHE A 270 2.90 -0.74 6.34
C PHE A 270 2.85 -0.74 7.88
N SER A 271 3.62 -1.60 8.56
CA SER A 271 3.62 -1.66 10.04
C SER A 271 3.99 -0.32 10.70
N LYS A 272 4.85 0.49 10.05
CA LYS A 272 5.29 1.80 10.57
C LYS A 272 4.63 3.00 9.90
N GLY A 273 4.13 2.84 8.67
CA GLY A 273 3.74 3.96 7.81
C GLY A 273 2.24 4.09 7.60
N ILE A 274 1.45 3.00 7.62
CA ILE A 274 0.05 3.04 7.19
C ILE A 274 -0.78 3.99 8.06
N TRP A 275 -0.61 3.94 9.38
CA TRP A 275 -1.36 4.80 10.28
C TRP A 275 -1.09 6.29 10.04
N ASN A 276 0.18 6.67 9.86
CA ASN A 276 0.54 8.05 9.54
C ASN A 276 -0.06 8.50 8.20
N TYR A 277 -0.13 7.58 7.24
CA TYR A 277 -0.77 7.84 5.96
C TYR A 277 -2.29 8.01 6.09
N ILE A 278 -2.97 7.18 6.90
CA ILE A 278 -4.40 7.35 7.20
C ILE A 278 -4.65 8.70 7.89
N CYS A 279 -3.83 9.10 8.85
CA CYS A 279 -3.93 10.43 9.45
C CYS A 279 -3.73 11.56 8.41
N LYS A 280 -2.77 11.40 7.49
CA LYS A 280 -2.54 12.33 6.38
C LYS A 280 -3.74 12.39 5.43
N MET A 281 -4.33 11.24 5.11
CA MET A 281 -5.52 11.13 4.26
C MET A 281 -6.72 11.81 4.92
N ASN A 282 -6.98 11.56 6.20
CA ASN A 282 -8.02 12.26 6.97
C ASN A 282 -7.79 13.79 6.93
N ASN A 283 -6.55 14.24 7.17
CA ASN A 283 -6.19 15.65 7.07
C ASN A 283 -6.46 16.26 5.69
N ALA A 284 -6.23 15.51 4.61
CA ALA A 284 -6.54 15.94 3.25
C ALA A 284 -8.06 15.97 3.01
N LEU A 285 -8.81 14.96 3.48
CA LEU A 285 -10.26 14.90 3.41
C LEU A 285 -10.91 16.12 4.11
N ARG A 286 -10.42 16.51 5.30
CA ARG A 286 -10.95 17.69 6.02
C ARG A 286 -10.75 19.02 5.29
N ARG A 287 -9.70 19.12 4.47
CA ARG A 287 -9.41 20.31 3.67
C ARG A 287 -10.14 20.30 2.32
N TYR A 288 -10.60 19.14 1.88
CA TYR A 288 -11.17 18.94 0.55
C TYR A 288 -12.38 19.86 0.24
N PRO A 289 -13.39 20.01 1.14
CA PRO A 289 -14.54 20.90 0.87
C PRO A 289 -14.15 22.37 0.65
N GLN A 290 -13.04 22.81 1.25
CA GLN A 290 -12.65 24.22 1.27
C GLN A 290 -12.01 24.69 -0.03
N GLN A 291 -11.61 23.77 -0.91
CA GLN A 291 -10.67 24.10 -1.98
C GLN A 291 -11.26 24.13 -3.39
N ARG A 292 -12.50 23.70 -3.66
CA ARG A 292 -12.81 23.31 -5.06
C ARG A 292 -14.25 23.48 -5.56
N GLY A 293 -14.36 23.94 -6.81
CA GLY A 293 -15.43 23.57 -7.75
C GLY A 293 -15.17 22.18 -8.38
N PRO A 294 -16.05 21.63 -9.22
CA PRO A 294 -15.94 20.23 -9.65
C PRO A 294 -14.66 19.98 -10.47
N SER A 295 -13.80 19.05 -10.03
CA SER A 295 -12.66 18.61 -10.85
C SER A 295 -13.13 17.81 -12.08
N ILE A 296 -12.24 17.59 -13.05
CA ILE A 296 -12.57 16.82 -14.26
C ILE A 296 -12.81 15.36 -13.87
N SER A 297 -12.04 14.81 -12.93
CA SER A 297 -12.30 13.45 -12.40
C SER A 297 -13.68 13.34 -11.78
N ILE A 298 -14.10 14.32 -10.96
CA ILE A 298 -15.42 14.28 -10.33
C ILE A 298 -16.55 14.40 -11.35
N SER A 299 -16.41 15.34 -12.30
CA SER A 299 -17.38 15.52 -13.37
C SER A 299 -17.52 14.27 -14.24
N THR A 300 -16.40 13.60 -14.52
CA THR A 300 -16.38 12.34 -15.27
C THR A 300 -17.02 11.22 -14.48
N MET A 301 -16.57 11.00 -13.23
CA MET A 301 -17.09 9.94 -12.37
C MET A 301 -18.61 10.04 -12.20
N ARG A 302 -19.15 11.25 -11.97
CA ARG A 302 -20.60 11.45 -11.84
C ARG A 302 -21.36 11.08 -13.11
N ARG A 303 -20.81 11.37 -14.29
CA ARG A 303 -21.40 11.03 -15.58
C ARG A 303 -21.35 9.52 -15.86
N LEU A 304 -20.29 8.85 -15.43
CA LEU A 304 -20.08 7.41 -15.66
C LEU A 304 -20.72 6.50 -14.60
N THR A 305 -21.04 7.03 -13.42
CA THR A 305 -21.61 6.26 -12.31
C THR A 305 -22.90 5.56 -12.74
N LYS A 306 -22.95 4.24 -12.52
CA LYS A 306 -24.11 3.42 -12.83
C LYS A 306 -24.96 3.19 -11.59
N LYS A 307 -26.23 2.83 -11.78
CA LYS A 307 -27.07 2.37 -10.67
C LYS A 307 -26.57 1.02 -10.20
N PHE A 308 -26.56 0.82 -8.89
CA PHE A 308 -26.28 -0.48 -8.30
C PHE A 308 -27.39 -1.48 -8.70
N PRO A 309 -27.06 -2.72 -9.10
CA PRO A 309 -28.06 -3.70 -9.49
C PRO A 309 -29.05 -4.03 -8.35
N GLN A 310 -30.36 -4.00 -8.64
CA GLN A 310 -31.42 -4.18 -7.65
C GLN A 310 -31.40 -5.57 -6.99
N ASP A 311 -31.03 -6.60 -7.74
CA ASP A 311 -30.91 -7.97 -7.26
C ASP A 311 -29.73 -8.15 -6.29
N LEU A 312 -28.70 -7.31 -6.38
CA LEU A 312 -27.64 -7.25 -5.37
C LEU A 312 -28.07 -6.45 -4.14
N GLN A 313 -28.89 -5.42 -4.33
CA GLN A 313 -29.37 -4.58 -3.24
C GLN A 313 -30.18 -5.41 -2.22
N SER A 314 -31.11 -6.24 -2.69
CA SER A 314 -31.91 -7.10 -1.82
C SER A 314 -31.06 -8.05 -0.96
N ASN A 315 -30.01 -8.63 -1.53
CA ASN A 315 -29.09 -9.53 -0.82
C ASN A 315 -28.30 -8.80 0.27
N VAL A 316 -27.86 -7.56 -0.02
CA VAL A 316 -27.15 -6.72 0.97
C VAL A 316 -28.10 -6.38 2.12
N ASP A 317 -29.34 -6.01 1.83
CA ASP A 317 -30.33 -5.64 2.84
C ASP A 317 -30.73 -6.83 3.72
N GLU A 318 -30.90 -8.02 3.15
CA GLU A 318 -31.18 -9.25 3.89
C GLU A 318 -30.01 -9.63 4.82
N SER A 319 -28.76 -9.47 4.34
CA SER A 319 -27.56 -9.68 5.15
C SER A 319 -27.40 -8.62 6.26
N ASN A 320 -27.87 -7.39 6.04
CA ASN A 320 -27.91 -6.34 7.06
C ASN A 320 -28.99 -6.62 8.12
N ARG A 321 -30.13 -7.18 7.71
CA ARG A 321 -31.29 -7.39 8.57
C ARG A 321 -31.17 -8.61 9.46
N SER A 322 -30.32 -9.58 9.12
CA SER A 322 -30.10 -10.80 9.91
C SER A 322 -29.20 -10.51 11.12
N PRO A 323 -29.74 -10.41 12.35
CA PRO A 323 -28.92 -10.43 13.55
C PRO A 323 -28.53 -11.89 13.80
N VAL A 324 -27.27 -12.17 14.08
CA VAL A 324 -26.90 -13.46 14.68
C VAL A 324 -27.51 -13.50 16.08
N ASN A 325 -28.74 -13.99 16.19
CA ASN A 325 -29.43 -14.31 17.43
C ASN A 325 -29.68 -15.82 17.45
N THR A 326 -28.78 -16.57 18.09
CA THR A 326 -29.10 -17.91 18.61
C THR A 326 -28.53 -18.07 20.00
N ALA A 327 -29.30 -17.62 21.01
CA ALA A 327 -29.48 -18.35 22.25
C ALA A 327 -30.81 -17.90 22.85
N ALA A 328 -31.74 -18.85 22.94
CA ALA A 328 -33.13 -18.65 23.30
C ALA A 328 -33.32 -18.04 24.69
N ALA A 329 -34.17 -17.03 24.76
CA ALA A 329 -34.81 -16.61 26.00
C ALA A 329 -35.98 -17.55 26.30
N VAL A 330 -35.86 -18.34 27.36
CA VAL A 330 -37.01 -18.80 28.14
C VAL A 330 -36.94 -18.01 29.46
N ALA A 331 -37.84 -17.05 29.61
CA ALA A 331 -38.25 -16.48 30.90
C ALA A 331 -39.57 -17.18 31.32
N PRO A 332 -40.06 -17.14 32.58
CA PRO A 332 -39.89 -16.08 33.61
C PRO A 332 -39.87 -16.66 35.08
N PRO A 333 -40.18 -15.94 36.19
CA PRO A 333 -40.34 -14.50 36.47
C PRO A 333 -39.49 -13.95 37.66
N THR A 334 -39.47 -12.62 37.78
CA THR A 334 -38.87 -11.78 38.86
C THR A 334 -39.64 -11.90 40.19
N PRO A 335 -39.02 -11.56 41.36
CA PRO A 335 -39.25 -10.21 41.91
C PRO A 335 -38.09 -9.54 42.71
N SER A 336 -38.04 -8.21 42.57
CA SER A 336 -37.76 -7.17 43.59
C SER A 336 -36.35 -6.84 44.10
N SER A 337 -36.13 -5.51 44.14
CA SER A 337 -35.32 -4.69 45.06
C SER A 337 -33.80 -4.57 44.83
N GLY A 338 -33.30 -3.32 44.92
CA GLY A 338 -31.88 -3.04 45.20
C GLY A 338 -31.22 -1.95 44.36
N THR A 339 -31.30 -0.72 44.86
CA THR A 339 -30.38 0.44 44.82
C THR A 339 -29.00 0.31 44.11
N SER A 340 -28.62 1.41 43.44
CA SER A 340 -27.31 1.87 42.88
C SER A 340 -26.04 1.53 43.70
N PRO A 341 -24.76 1.80 43.28
CA PRO A 341 -24.29 2.59 42.13
C PRO A 341 -23.05 2.02 41.36
N CYS A 342 -22.71 2.74 40.28
CA CYS A 342 -21.50 2.66 39.47
C CYS A 342 -20.19 2.46 40.29
N LYS A 343 -19.41 1.43 39.94
CA LYS A 343 -17.99 1.32 40.32
C LYS A 343 -17.14 1.03 39.10
N GLN A 344 -16.24 1.98 38.84
CA GLN A 344 -14.98 1.83 38.11
C GLN A 344 -14.27 0.53 38.51
N LEU A 345 -13.87 -0.28 37.53
CA LEU A 345 -12.86 -1.31 37.74
C LEU A 345 -11.87 -1.25 36.58
N GLY A 346 -10.73 -0.61 36.84
CA GLY A 346 -9.55 -0.80 36.02
C GLY A 346 -9.03 -2.24 36.15
N LYS A 347 -8.58 -2.82 35.05
CA LYS A 347 -7.59 -3.90 35.07
C LYS A 347 -6.78 -3.90 33.77
N LYS A 348 -5.47 -4.06 33.99
CA LYS A 348 -4.36 -4.13 33.05
C LYS A 348 -4.39 -5.41 32.21
N SER A 349 -3.48 -5.45 31.23
CA SER A 349 -3.00 -6.62 30.47
C SER A 349 -3.81 -6.89 29.20
N SER A 350 -3.22 -7.12 28.02
CA SER A 350 -1.99 -7.84 27.74
C SER A 350 -1.26 -7.26 26.51
N ARG A 351 0.07 -7.36 26.51
CA ARG A 351 0.85 -7.28 25.27
C ARG A 351 0.54 -8.53 24.45
N GLU A 352 -0.39 -8.43 23.52
CA GLU A 352 -0.51 -9.44 22.49
C GLU A 352 0.60 -9.25 21.46
N THR A 353 1.33 -10.34 21.26
CA THR A 353 2.36 -10.53 20.25
C THR A 353 1.77 -10.31 18.87
N ILE A 354 2.36 -9.37 18.13
CA ILE A 354 2.04 -9.08 16.73
C ILE A 354 2.39 -10.31 15.89
N ALA A 355 1.39 -11.11 15.54
CA ALA A 355 1.50 -12.13 14.52
C ALA A 355 1.72 -11.43 13.16
N SER A 356 2.78 -11.84 12.48
CA SER A 356 3.33 -11.14 11.32
C SER A 356 2.68 -11.60 10.02
N GLY A 357 1.84 -10.77 9.40
CA GLY A 357 1.33 -10.94 8.03
C GLY A 357 1.08 -9.56 7.41
N LEU A 358 1.66 -9.23 6.24
CA LEU A 358 1.73 -7.82 5.79
C LEU A 358 2.14 -7.66 4.32
N LEU A 359 1.62 -6.62 3.64
CA LEU A 359 1.90 -6.11 2.26
C LEU A 359 0.73 -5.32 1.57
N LEU A 360 0.45 -4.09 1.99
CA LEU A 360 -0.17 -3.00 1.17
C LEU A 360 -1.69 -3.08 0.88
N ILE A 361 -2.45 -2.24 1.58
CA ILE A 361 -3.72 -1.72 1.05
C ILE A 361 -3.43 -0.33 0.51
N GLY A 362 -3.66 -0.14 -0.79
CA GLY A 362 -3.59 1.18 -1.40
C GLY A 362 -2.18 1.79 -1.35
N SER A 363 -1.22 1.14 -1.99
CA SER A 363 0.00 1.75 -2.58
C SER A 363 0.61 2.98 -1.88
N ILE A 364 0.95 2.89 -0.58
CA ILE A 364 1.82 3.88 0.07
C ILE A 364 2.89 3.24 0.96
N VAL A 365 4.15 3.60 0.65
CA VAL A 365 5.26 3.65 1.62
C VAL A 365 5.47 5.12 1.99
N CYS A 366 4.94 5.55 3.13
CA CYS A 366 5.19 6.89 3.67
C CYS A 366 6.30 6.82 4.72
N LEU A 367 7.49 7.30 4.35
CA LEU A 367 8.46 7.75 5.35
C LEU A 367 7.99 9.14 5.80
N SER A 368 7.45 9.23 7.01
CA SER A 368 7.23 10.51 7.66
C SER A 368 8.57 11.22 7.78
N LYS A 369 8.69 12.37 7.10
CA LYS A 369 9.73 13.35 7.43
C LYS A 369 9.52 13.73 8.89
N GLY A 370 10.41 13.27 9.76
CA GLY A 370 10.30 13.49 11.20
C GLY A 370 11.27 12.68 12.08
N ARG A 371 11.93 11.64 11.56
CA ARG A 371 13.07 11.02 12.24
C ARG A 371 14.25 10.90 11.28
N SER A 372 15.26 11.74 11.49
CA SER A 372 16.51 11.82 10.73
C SER A 372 17.31 10.49 10.67
N ASN A 373 16.93 9.49 11.46
CA ASN A 373 17.73 8.26 11.61
C ASN A 373 17.18 7.04 10.85
N LEU A 374 15.97 7.09 10.28
CA LEU A 374 15.36 5.91 9.64
C LEU A 374 16.01 5.59 8.29
N GLY A 375 16.42 6.62 7.52
CA GLY A 375 17.19 6.45 6.30
C GLY A 375 18.59 5.88 6.56
N ALA A 376 19.23 6.30 7.66
CA ALA A 376 20.53 5.79 8.09
C ALA A 376 20.45 4.32 8.54
N GLN A 377 19.39 3.95 9.29
CA GLN A 377 19.15 2.56 9.71
C GLN A 377 18.91 1.62 8.51
N LEU A 378 18.17 2.06 7.50
CA LEU A 378 17.95 1.27 6.27
C LEU A 378 19.22 1.14 5.43
N ALA A 379 20.01 2.21 5.32
CA ALA A 379 21.30 2.17 4.64
C ALA A 379 22.27 1.21 5.35
N MET A 380 22.37 1.28 6.68
CA MET A 380 23.20 0.38 7.50
C MET A 380 22.78 -1.08 7.34
N ALA A 381 21.48 -1.39 7.37
CA ALA A 381 20.98 -2.75 7.16
C ALA A 381 21.34 -3.28 5.75
N PHE A 382 21.32 -2.42 4.73
CA PHE A 382 21.70 -2.78 3.37
C PHE A 382 23.22 -3.02 3.24
N PHE A 383 24.05 -2.19 3.86
CA PHE A 383 25.50 -2.37 3.88
C PHE A 383 25.92 -3.61 4.67
N LEU A 384 25.33 -3.86 5.83
CA LEU A 384 25.58 -5.06 6.63
C LEU A 384 25.20 -6.31 5.85
N LYS A 385 24.02 -6.34 5.21
CA LYS A 385 23.60 -7.47 4.37
C LYS A 385 24.54 -7.71 3.18
N LYS A 386 25.12 -6.65 2.61
CA LYS A 386 26.08 -6.77 1.52
C LYS A 386 27.45 -7.26 2.01
N ALA A 387 27.89 -6.83 3.19
CA ALA A 387 29.12 -7.30 3.83
C ALA A 387 29.04 -8.79 4.19
N PHE A 388 27.95 -9.23 4.82
CA PHE A 388 27.72 -10.65 5.13
C PHE A 388 27.53 -11.55 3.89
N LYS A 389 27.27 -10.95 2.71
CA LYS A 389 27.18 -11.70 1.45
C LYS A 389 28.54 -11.83 0.74
N GLN A 390 29.54 -11.04 1.13
CA GLN A 390 30.92 -11.19 0.64
C GLN A 390 31.74 -12.21 1.45
N ASP A 391 31.28 -12.61 2.64
CA ASP A 391 31.92 -13.66 3.46
C ASP A 391 31.49 -15.10 3.10
N LYS A 392 30.71 -15.28 2.02
CA LYS A 392 30.35 -16.59 1.47
C LYS A 392 30.76 -16.72 0.01
N GLU A 393 32.07 -16.81 -0.21
CA GLU A 393 32.66 -17.48 -1.37
C GLU A 393 33.27 -18.81 -0.86
N PRO A 394 32.93 -19.97 -1.44
CA PRO A 394 33.49 -21.26 -1.02
C PRO A 394 34.91 -21.43 -1.57
N GLY A 395 35.87 -21.58 -0.67
CA GLY A 395 37.27 -21.85 -0.99
C GLY A 395 37.53 -23.28 -1.47
N SER A 396 38.35 -23.36 -2.52
CA SER A 396 39.32 -24.41 -2.87
C SER A 396 38.85 -25.87 -3.04
N SER A 397 38.84 -26.34 -4.29
CA SER A 397 38.98 -27.75 -4.67
C SER A 397 40.47 -28.12 -4.72
N PRO A 398 40.94 -29.24 -4.13
CA PRO A 398 42.27 -29.78 -4.43
C PRO A 398 42.20 -30.83 -5.54
N ARG A 399 43.12 -30.69 -6.51
CA ARG A 399 43.49 -31.71 -7.51
C ARG A 399 44.56 -32.65 -6.92
N GLY A 400 44.47 -33.93 -7.31
CA GLY A 400 45.54 -34.95 -7.24
C GLY A 400 44.90 -36.32 -6.99
N ARG A 401 45.25 -37.43 -7.64
CA ARG A 401 46.26 -37.78 -8.64
C ARG A 401 45.84 -39.14 -9.23
N THR A 402 46.30 -39.41 -10.44
CA THR A 402 46.21 -40.65 -11.26
C THR A 402 46.35 -41.97 -10.50
N ASP A 403 45.60 -43.00 -10.88
CA ASP A 403 46.22 -44.23 -11.39
C ASP A 403 45.28 -45.07 -12.29
N ALA A 404 45.91 -45.75 -13.25
CA ALA A 404 45.30 -46.57 -14.29
C ALA A 404 44.79 -47.92 -13.76
N THR A 405 43.83 -48.53 -14.46
CA THR A 405 43.93 -49.88 -15.08
C THR A 405 42.55 -50.35 -15.57
N VAL A 406 42.46 -50.58 -16.88
CA VAL A 406 41.44 -51.36 -17.64
C VAL A 406 41.87 -52.83 -17.55
N PRO A 407 40.97 -53.85 -17.43
CA PRO A 407 40.32 -54.38 -18.63
C PRO A 407 38.91 -55.01 -18.54
N MET A 408 38.26 -54.95 -19.71
CA MET A 408 37.36 -55.91 -20.38
C MET A 408 36.40 -56.74 -19.52
N GLN A 409 35.10 -56.54 -19.75
CA GLN A 409 34.34 -57.26 -20.79
C GLN A 409 33.06 -56.49 -21.15
#